data_AF-A0A952E2M5-F1
#
_entry.id   AF-A0A952E2M5-F1
#
_cell.length_a   1.000
_cell.length_b   1.000
_cell.length_c   1.000
_cell.angle_alpha   90.00
_cell.angle_beta   90.00
_cell.angle_gamma   90.00
#
_symmetry.space_group_name_H-M   'P 1'
#
loop_
_entity.id
_entity.type
_entity.pdbx_description
1 polymer ?
#
loop_
_entity_poly.entity_id
_entity_poly.type
_entity_poly.pdbx_seq_one_letter_code
_entity_poly.pdbx_strand_id
1 'polypeptide(L)'
;MKRYKYKYGITLVEILVVVAIISILATMVIGIASRINDQSKERGLESTFTLLESALQEYYDGTDKFPEQPEKNVANALIHSEYLYSELDLMPESRKILGRIAESLVKNEYGTIDTQPEIYDPWGMVIDYIYVAGDNFPDLVSAGPDKIFGTADDISNKQ
;
A
#
# COMPACT_ATOMS: atom_id res chain seq x y z
N MET A 1 28.84 41.44 -45.35
CA MET A 1 27.37 41.32 -45.45
C MET A 1 26.79 41.04 -44.07
N LYS A 2 26.08 41.99 -43.45
CA LYS A 2 25.39 41.77 -42.16
C LYS A 2 23.94 41.34 -42.44
N ARG A 3 23.59 40.10 -42.06
CA ARG A 3 22.22 39.57 -42.13
C ARG A 3 21.42 40.09 -40.94
N TYR A 4 20.34 40.83 -41.18
CA TYR A 4 19.38 41.18 -40.14
C TYR A 4 18.61 39.92 -39.75
N LYS A 5 18.81 39.47 -38.50
CA LYS A 5 17.99 38.43 -37.87
C LYS A 5 16.62 39.05 -37.54
N TYR A 6 15.54 38.47 -38.05
CA TYR A 6 14.19 38.87 -37.67
C TYR A 6 14.00 38.61 -36.17
N LYS A 7 13.73 39.69 -35.43
CA LYS A 7 13.21 39.62 -34.06
C LYS A 7 11.71 39.36 -34.20
N TYR A 8 11.27 38.12 -34.00
CA TYR A 8 9.85 37.81 -33.92
C TYR A 8 9.29 38.41 -32.63
N GLY A 9 8.44 39.43 -32.76
CA GLY A 9 7.71 40.01 -31.64
C GLY A 9 6.44 39.20 -31.42
N ILE A 10 6.37 38.50 -30.30
CA ILE A 10 5.17 37.74 -29.91
C ILE A 10 4.08 38.76 -29.56
N THR A 11 2.87 38.57 -30.07
CA THR A 11 1.77 39.51 -29.78
C THR A 11 1.22 39.26 -28.36
N LEU A 12 0.73 40.31 -27.69
CA LEU A 12 0.14 40.18 -26.36
C LEU A 12 -1.05 39.21 -26.35
N VAL A 13 -1.84 39.21 -27.43
CA VAL A 13 -3.01 38.32 -27.58
C VAL A 13 -2.58 36.85 -27.68
N GLU A 14 -1.51 36.57 -28.42
CA GLU A 14 -0.98 35.21 -28.58
C GLU A 14 -0.48 34.63 -27.26
N ILE A 15 0.26 35.41 -26.46
CA ILE A 15 0.67 34.97 -25.11
C ILE A 15 -0.54 34.80 -24.18
N LEU A 16 -1.55 35.67 -24.26
CA LEU A 16 -2.76 35.56 -23.43
C LEU A 16 -3.53 34.27 -23.73
N VAL A 17 -3.75 33.96 -25.01
CA VAL A 17 -4.43 32.73 -25.43
C VAL A 17 -3.64 31.48 -25.03
N VAL A 18 -2.31 31.51 -25.17
CA VAL A 18 -1.45 30.39 -24.78
C VAL A 18 -1.51 30.13 -23.27
N VAL A 19 -1.39 31.17 -22.44
CA VAL A 19 -1.47 31.00 -20.97
C VAL A 19 -2.85 30.53 -20.53
N ALA A 20 -3.92 30.99 -21.19
CA ALA A 20 -5.27 30.49 -20.94
C ALA A 20 -5.41 28.99 -21.26
N ILE A 21 -4.92 28.53 -22.41
CA ILE A 21 -4.97 27.11 -22.79
C ILE A 21 -4.10 26.25 -21.85
N ILE A 22 -2.88 26.70 -21.52
CA ILE A 22 -1.99 25.96 -20.60
C ILE A 22 -2.63 25.83 -19.22
N SER A 23 -3.34 26.86 -18.72
CA SER A 23 -4.02 26.78 -17.43
C SER A 23 -5.12 25.71 -17.39
N ILE A 24 -5.92 25.60 -18.46
CA ILE A 24 -6.97 24.57 -18.56
C ILE A 24 -6.33 23.18 -18.64
N LEU A 25 -5.31 23.01 -19.49
CA LEU A 25 -4.62 21.73 -19.64
C LEU A 25 -3.92 21.30 -18.34
N ALA A 26 -3.26 22.22 -17.64
CA ALA A 26 -2.56 21.93 -16.39
C ALA A 26 -3.51 21.38 -15.32
N THR A 27 -4.75 21.90 -15.21
CA THR A 27 -5.73 21.38 -14.25
C THR A 27 -6.18 19.95 -14.56
N MET A 28 -6.30 19.59 -15.84
CA MET A 28 -6.76 18.26 -16.25
C MET A 28 -5.70 17.17 -16.03
N VAL A 29 -4.41 17.52 -16.17
CA VAL A 29 -3.28 16.58 -16.00
C VAL A 29 -3.19 16.03 -14.57
N ILE A 30 -3.52 16.84 -13.55
CA ILE A 30 -3.40 16.44 -12.13
C ILE A 30 -4.38 15.31 -11.78
N GLY A 31 -5.61 15.34 -12.29
CA GLY A 31 -6.66 14.37 -11.94
C GLY A 31 -6.44 12.96 -12.50
N ILE A 32 -5.78 12.82 -13.65
CA ILE A 32 -5.51 11.52 -14.29
C ILE A 32 -4.35 10.80 -13.61
N ALA A 33 -3.33 11.54 -13.17
CA ALA A 33 -2.15 10.98 -12.52
C ALA A 33 -2.48 10.23 -11.23
N SER A 34 -3.42 10.73 -10.42
CA SER A 34 -3.82 10.07 -9.16
C SER A 34 -4.46 8.69 -9.41
N ARG A 35 -5.40 8.59 -10.36
CA ARG A 35 -6.13 7.35 -10.62
C ARG A 35 -5.25 6.23 -11.19
N ILE A 36 -4.28 6.57 -12.04
CA ILE A 36 -3.33 5.59 -12.57
C ILE A 36 -2.43 5.05 -11.45
N ASN A 37 -2.11 5.90 -10.46
CA ASN A 37 -1.30 5.50 -9.32
C ASN A 37 -2.05 4.52 -8.41
N ASP A 38 -3.35 4.73 -8.18
CA ASP A 38 -4.16 3.85 -7.32
C ASP A 38 -4.31 2.43 -7.90
N GLN A 39 -4.52 2.29 -9.20
CA GLN A 39 -4.55 0.96 -9.84
C GLN A 39 -3.20 0.21 -9.73
N SER A 40 -2.08 0.93 -9.83
CA SER A 40 -0.76 0.32 -9.64
C SER A 40 -0.53 -0.10 -8.19
N LYS A 41 -1.10 0.66 -7.24
CA LYS A 41 -1.05 0.37 -5.82
C LYS A 41 -1.88 -0.85 -5.47
N GLU A 42 -3.12 -0.94 -5.95
CA GLU A 42 -3.98 -2.12 -5.76
C GLU A 42 -3.29 -3.41 -6.22
N ARG A 43 -2.68 -3.42 -7.41
CA ARG A 43 -1.88 -4.58 -7.89
C ARG A 43 -0.67 -4.87 -7.00
N GLY A 44 -0.04 -3.83 -6.46
CA GLY A 44 1.04 -3.99 -5.49
C GLY A 44 0.55 -4.65 -4.21
N LEU A 45 -0.61 -4.22 -3.71
CA LEU A 45 -1.27 -4.80 -2.54
C LEU A 45 -1.63 -6.28 -2.78
N GLU A 46 -2.23 -6.62 -3.92
CA GLU A 46 -2.54 -8.02 -4.28
C GLU A 46 -1.30 -8.92 -4.23
N SER A 47 -0.16 -8.42 -4.74
CA SER A 47 1.11 -9.13 -4.65
C SER A 47 1.59 -9.28 -3.20
N THR A 48 1.41 -8.27 -2.36
CA THR A 48 1.75 -8.33 -0.94
C THR A 48 0.87 -9.33 -0.20
N PHE A 49 -0.46 -9.31 -0.43
CA PHE A 49 -1.39 -10.30 0.11
C PHE A 49 -1.01 -11.71 -0.30
N THR A 50 -0.74 -11.96 -1.58
CA THR A 50 -0.30 -13.29 -2.05
C THR A 50 0.95 -13.79 -1.31
N LEU A 51 1.91 -12.89 -1.03
CA LEU A 51 3.10 -13.25 -0.26
C LEU A 51 2.77 -13.53 1.21
N LEU A 52 1.91 -12.73 1.83
CA LEU A 52 1.46 -12.94 3.21
C LEU A 52 0.66 -14.23 3.37
N GLU A 53 -0.23 -14.53 2.43
CA GLU A 53 -0.98 -15.78 2.39
C GLU A 53 -0.03 -16.97 2.26
N SER A 54 0.98 -16.87 1.40
CA SER A 54 2.00 -17.91 1.26
C SER A 54 2.80 -18.10 2.55
N ALA A 55 3.18 -17.00 3.23
CA ALA A 55 3.88 -17.06 4.51
C ALA A 55 3.01 -17.69 5.62
N LEU A 56 1.73 -17.32 5.67
CA LEU A 56 0.74 -17.91 6.57
C LEU A 56 0.54 -19.40 6.30
N GLN A 57 0.54 -19.82 5.03
CA GLN A 57 0.43 -21.22 4.67
C GLN A 57 1.66 -22.01 5.14
N GLU A 58 2.88 -21.52 4.93
CA GLU A 58 4.09 -22.18 5.43
C GLU A 58 4.11 -22.24 6.98
N TYR A 59 3.60 -21.20 7.64
CA TYR A 59 3.42 -21.21 9.10
C TYR A 59 2.43 -22.30 9.53
N TYR A 60 1.30 -22.42 8.83
CA TYR A 60 0.31 -23.46 9.10
C TYR A 60 0.89 -24.85 8.88
N ASP A 61 1.62 -25.07 7.79
CA ASP A 61 2.25 -26.36 7.47
C ASP A 61 3.28 -26.78 8.54
N GLY A 62 3.90 -25.81 9.22
CA GLY A 62 4.85 -26.05 10.31
C GLY A 62 4.23 -26.20 11.70
N THR A 63 3.02 -25.67 11.93
CA THR A 63 2.43 -25.54 13.28
C THR A 63 1.02 -26.14 13.43
N ASP A 64 0.41 -26.58 12.32
CA ASP A 64 -0.98 -27.03 12.18
C ASP A 64 -2.04 -26.01 12.62
N LYS A 65 -1.66 -24.72 12.71
CA LYS A 65 -2.56 -23.63 13.10
C LYS A 65 -2.11 -22.29 12.51
N PHE A 66 -3.03 -21.34 12.39
CA PHE A 66 -2.67 -19.94 12.11
C PHE A 66 -2.41 -19.18 13.42
N PRO A 67 -1.65 -18.06 13.37
CA PRO A 67 -1.47 -17.18 14.51
C PRO A 67 -2.82 -16.70 15.07
N GLU A 68 -3.13 -17.06 16.31
CA GLU A 68 -4.39 -16.63 16.94
C GLU A 68 -4.25 -15.20 17.44
N GLN A 69 -4.94 -14.26 16.78
CA GLN A 69 -4.96 -12.88 17.26
C GLN A 69 -5.70 -12.80 18.62
N PRO A 70 -5.26 -11.92 19.53
CA PRO A 70 -5.87 -11.79 20.84
C PRO A 70 -7.24 -11.08 20.84
N GLU A 71 -7.53 -10.22 19.85
CA GLU A 71 -8.75 -9.41 19.78
C GLU A 71 -9.13 -9.10 18.33
N LYS A 72 -10.44 -8.94 18.03
CA LYS A 72 -10.93 -8.46 16.73
C LYS A 72 -11.35 -7.00 16.81
N ASN A 73 -10.36 -6.10 16.83
CA ASN A 73 -10.58 -4.67 16.91
C ASN A 73 -9.73 -3.93 15.88
N VAL A 74 -10.37 -3.38 14.84
CA VAL A 74 -9.69 -2.64 13.75
C VAL A 74 -8.90 -1.43 14.26
N ALA A 75 -9.23 -0.88 15.43
CA ALA A 75 -8.44 0.19 16.04
C ALA A 75 -7.04 -0.28 16.47
N ASN A 76 -6.85 -1.60 16.61
CA ASN A 76 -5.59 -2.24 16.99
C ASN A 76 -4.87 -2.85 15.78
N ALA A 77 -5.21 -2.47 14.54
CA ALA A 77 -4.57 -2.98 13.33
C ALA A 77 -3.03 -2.90 13.36
N LEU A 78 -2.48 -1.87 14.01
CA LEU A 78 -1.03 -1.74 14.25
C LEU A 78 -0.48 -2.93 15.05
N ILE A 79 -1.10 -3.24 16.18
CA ILE A 79 -0.71 -4.34 17.08
C ILE A 79 -0.89 -5.69 16.36
N HIS A 80 -1.96 -5.86 15.58
CA HIS A 80 -2.19 -7.09 14.83
C HIS A 80 -1.13 -7.30 13.74
N SER A 81 -0.70 -6.23 13.07
CA SER A 81 0.36 -6.28 12.05
C SER A 81 1.72 -6.64 12.67
N GLU A 82 2.09 -6.01 13.79
CA GLU A 82 3.30 -6.35 14.57
C GLU A 82 3.27 -7.82 15.02
N TYR A 83 2.13 -8.26 15.57
CA TYR A 83 1.92 -9.63 16.01
C TYR A 83 2.09 -10.62 14.86
N LEU A 84 1.41 -10.38 13.73
CA LEU A 84 1.53 -11.19 12.52
C LEU A 84 2.99 -11.31 12.08
N TYR A 85 3.70 -10.20 11.95
CA TYR A 85 5.10 -10.23 11.52
C TYR A 85 5.94 -11.07 12.48
N SER A 86 5.76 -10.86 13.79
CA SER A 86 6.54 -11.56 14.82
C SER A 86 6.35 -13.08 14.75
N GLU A 87 5.12 -13.56 14.61
CA GLU A 87 4.78 -14.97 14.52
C GLU A 87 5.34 -15.60 13.23
N LEU A 88 5.16 -14.90 12.10
CA LEU A 88 5.66 -15.35 10.81
C LEU A 88 7.21 -15.36 10.76
N ASP A 89 7.88 -14.50 11.52
CA ASP A 89 9.35 -14.49 11.63
C ASP A 89 9.89 -15.68 12.43
N LEU A 90 9.12 -16.25 13.37
CA LEU A 90 9.55 -17.40 14.17
C LEU A 90 9.80 -18.65 13.31
N MET A 91 9.07 -18.81 12.21
CA MET A 91 9.17 -19.97 11.32
C MET A 91 10.13 -19.68 10.15
N PRO A 92 11.19 -20.49 9.92
CA PRO A 92 12.18 -20.23 8.89
C PRO A 92 11.63 -20.09 7.46
N GLU A 93 10.68 -20.95 7.07
CA GLU A 93 10.11 -20.94 5.72
C GLU A 93 9.20 -19.71 5.50
N SER A 94 8.36 -19.38 6.49
CA SER A 94 7.56 -18.16 6.49
C SER A 94 8.43 -16.89 6.45
N ARG A 95 9.48 -16.80 7.28
CA ARG A 95 10.46 -15.69 7.29
C ARG A 95 11.08 -15.46 5.92
N LYS A 96 11.41 -16.53 5.20
CA LYS A 96 11.99 -16.43 3.85
C LYS A 96 11.02 -15.76 2.87
N ILE A 97 9.72 -15.98 3.04
CA ILE A 97 8.68 -15.33 2.22
C ILE A 97 8.48 -13.89 2.66
N LEU A 98 8.49 -13.58 3.96
CA LEU A 98 8.47 -12.20 4.46
C LEU A 98 9.58 -11.35 3.86
N GLY A 99 10.79 -11.89 3.75
CA GLY A 99 11.92 -11.21 3.11
C GLY A 99 11.75 -10.90 1.62
N ARG A 100 10.67 -11.37 0.98
CA ARG A 100 10.31 -11.04 -0.41
C ARG A 100 9.30 -9.89 -0.50
N ILE A 101 8.67 -9.50 0.60
CA ILE A 101 7.83 -8.31 0.66
C ILE A 101 8.74 -7.09 0.45
N ALA A 102 8.22 -6.07 -0.25
CA ALA A 102 8.99 -4.86 -0.51
C ALA A 102 9.44 -4.20 0.80
N GLU A 103 10.74 -3.97 0.95
CA GLU A 103 11.32 -3.33 2.16
C GLU A 103 10.66 -1.99 2.49
N SER A 104 10.16 -1.26 1.48
CA SER A 104 9.45 0.01 1.68
C SER A 104 8.11 -0.12 2.40
N LEU A 105 7.52 -1.32 2.40
CA LEU A 105 6.25 -1.64 3.03
C LEU A 105 6.45 -2.23 4.44
N VAL A 106 7.67 -2.61 4.81
CA VAL A 106 7.97 -3.13 6.14
C VAL A 106 8.69 -2.04 6.92
N LYS A 107 8.02 -1.47 7.92
CA LYS A 107 8.58 -0.36 8.71
C LYS A 107 8.36 -0.63 10.19
N ASN A 108 9.19 -0.03 11.03
CA ASN A 108 8.95 0.08 12.46
C ASN A 108 8.79 1.57 12.73
N GLU A 109 7.58 2.09 12.50
CA GLU A 109 7.29 3.53 12.55
C GLU A 109 6.82 3.97 13.94
N TYR A 110 6.08 3.10 14.62
CA TYR A 110 5.45 3.41 15.91
C TYR A 110 6.10 2.69 17.09
N GLY A 111 6.96 1.73 16.79
CA GLY A 111 7.65 0.94 17.77
C GLY A 111 8.93 1.58 18.34
N THR A 112 9.54 0.88 19.29
CA THR A 112 10.89 1.24 19.80
C THR A 112 11.95 0.45 19.04
N ILE A 113 13.24 0.66 19.32
CA ILE A 113 14.34 -0.10 18.68
C ILE A 113 14.17 -1.63 18.83
N ASP A 114 13.34 -2.08 19.79
CA ASP A 114 13.17 -3.49 20.18
C ASP A 114 11.82 -4.11 19.74
N THR A 115 10.98 -3.36 19.01
CA THR A 115 9.69 -3.89 18.50
C THR A 115 9.83 -4.44 17.09
N GLN A 116 8.96 -5.39 16.77
CA GLN A 116 8.92 -6.00 15.45
C GLN A 116 8.33 -5.01 14.42
N PRO A 117 8.77 -5.02 13.16
CA PRO A 117 8.19 -4.16 12.14
C PRO A 117 6.73 -4.52 11.81
N GLU A 118 6.03 -3.52 11.31
CA GLU A 118 4.67 -3.58 10.81
C GLU A 118 4.67 -3.59 9.27
N ILE A 119 3.63 -4.18 8.69
CA ILE A 119 3.47 -4.29 7.24
C ILE A 119 2.42 -3.28 6.79
N TYR A 120 2.84 -2.39 5.91
CA TYR A 120 2.04 -1.31 5.36
C TYR A 120 1.54 -1.65 3.97
N ASP A 121 0.37 -1.13 3.65
CA ASP A 121 -0.18 -1.09 2.31
C ASP A 121 0.46 0.06 1.49
N PRO A 122 0.20 0.11 0.17
CA PRO A 122 0.73 1.16 -0.70
C PRO A 122 0.17 2.57 -0.47
N TRP A 123 -0.85 2.74 0.36
CA TRP A 123 -1.37 4.05 0.80
C TRP A 123 -0.76 4.49 2.14
N GLY A 124 0.07 3.64 2.75
CA GLY A 124 0.80 3.92 3.98
C GLY A 124 -0.03 3.66 5.23
N MET A 125 -1.07 2.83 5.13
CA MET A 125 -1.78 2.29 6.29
C MET A 125 -1.28 0.88 6.60
N VAL A 126 -1.28 0.50 7.87
CA VAL A 126 -0.94 -0.88 8.25
C VAL A 126 -1.97 -1.85 7.71
N ILE A 127 -1.54 -3.05 7.33
CA ILE A 127 -2.44 -4.15 6.99
C ILE A 127 -2.95 -4.76 8.30
N ASP A 128 -4.27 -4.83 8.46
CA ASP A 128 -4.90 -5.48 9.60
C ASP A 128 -4.95 -7.00 9.38
N TYR A 129 -4.55 -7.75 10.39
CA TYR A 129 -4.57 -9.21 10.40
C TYR A 129 -5.69 -9.68 11.30
N ILE A 130 -6.66 -10.42 10.75
CA ILE A 130 -7.82 -10.91 11.48
C ILE A 130 -7.96 -12.42 11.28
N TYR A 131 -7.79 -13.20 12.34
CA TYR A 131 -8.09 -14.62 12.36
C TYR A 131 -8.94 -15.02 13.57
N VAL A 132 -9.93 -15.89 13.36
CA VAL A 132 -10.72 -16.52 14.44
C VAL A 132 -10.57 -18.03 14.33
N ALA A 133 -10.30 -18.70 15.45
CA ALA A 133 -10.19 -20.15 15.48
C ALA A 133 -11.46 -20.82 14.92
N GLY A 134 -11.29 -21.58 13.83
CA GLY A 134 -12.39 -22.20 13.09
C GLY A 134 -12.65 -21.58 11.70
N ASP A 135 -12.07 -20.42 11.41
CA ASP A 135 -12.03 -19.89 10.04
C ASP A 135 -11.08 -20.73 9.17
N ASN A 136 -11.41 -20.88 7.89
CA ASN A 136 -10.60 -21.67 6.96
C ASN A 136 -9.24 -21.01 6.64
N PHE A 137 -9.19 -19.68 6.66
CA PHE A 137 -7.99 -18.90 6.41
C PHE A 137 -8.11 -17.50 7.03
N PRO A 138 -7.01 -16.88 7.50
CA PRO A 138 -7.02 -15.51 8.01
C PRO A 138 -7.46 -14.46 6.99
N ASP A 139 -8.08 -13.40 7.50
CA ASP A 139 -8.37 -12.16 6.78
C ASP A 139 -7.17 -11.21 6.86
N LEU A 140 -6.80 -10.65 5.72
CA LEU A 140 -5.87 -9.52 5.61
C LEU A 140 -6.65 -8.35 5.03
N VAL A 141 -6.67 -7.21 5.71
CA VAL A 141 -7.46 -6.04 5.32
C VAL A 141 -6.58 -4.80 5.19
N SER A 142 -6.71 -4.10 4.07
CA SER A 142 -6.15 -2.77 3.84
C SER A 142 -7.27 -1.73 3.85
N ALA A 143 -7.01 -0.59 4.48
CA ALA A 143 -7.93 0.55 4.51
C ALA A 143 -8.01 1.31 3.17
N GLY A 144 -7.29 0.85 2.14
CA GLY A 144 -7.41 1.39 0.80
C GLY A 144 -6.99 2.86 0.65
N PRO A 145 -7.42 3.52 -0.46
CA PRO A 145 -7.09 4.91 -0.76
C PRO A 145 -7.55 5.93 0.27
N ASP A 146 -8.69 5.71 0.94
CA ASP A 146 -9.25 6.66 1.90
C ASP A 146 -8.58 6.60 3.28
N LYS A 147 -7.85 5.51 3.56
CA LYS A 147 -7.08 5.25 4.79
C LYS A 147 -7.94 5.09 6.04
N ILE A 148 -9.22 4.74 5.89
CA ILE A 148 -10.18 4.60 6.97
C ILE A 148 -10.76 3.19 6.94
N PHE A 149 -10.42 2.37 7.92
CA PHE A 149 -11.04 1.04 8.05
C PHE A 149 -12.56 1.12 8.26
N GLY A 150 -13.27 0.18 7.67
CA GLY A 150 -14.72 0.02 7.78
C GLY A 150 -15.51 0.76 6.70
N THR A 151 -14.85 1.26 5.66
CA THR A 151 -15.46 1.95 4.52
C THR A 151 -15.61 1.00 3.31
N ALA A 152 -16.16 1.51 2.21
CA ALA A 152 -16.47 0.69 1.04
C ALA A 152 -15.25 0.39 0.15
N ASP A 153 -14.13 1.08 0.36
CA ASP A 153 -12.87 0.88 -0.37
C ASP A 153 -11.87 -0.01 0.36
N ASP A 154 -12.24 -0.56 1.53
CA ASP A 154 -11.45 -1.60 2.19
C ASP A 154 -11.21 -2.79 1.25
N ILE A 155 -9.94 -3.17 1.12
CA ILE A 155 -9.53 -4.29 0.27
C ILE A 155 -9.12 -5.45 1.18
N SER A 156 -9.80 -6.59 1.03
CA SER A 156 -9.51 -7.81 1.78
C SER A 156 -9.08 -8.95 0.87
N ASN A 157 -8.22 -9.84 1.34
CA ASN A 157 -7.78 -11.01 0.58
C ASN A 157 -8.90 -12.02 0.25
N LYS A 158 -10.03 -12.00 0.96
CA LYS A 158 -11.18 -12.88 0.69
C LYS A 158 -12.16 -12.37 -0.39
N GLN A 159 -11.94 -11.17 -0.95
CA GLN A 159 -12.84 -10.55 -1.93
C GLN A 159 -12.44 -10.83 -3.39
#